data_AF-A0A2G6CJT1-F1
#
_entry.id   AF-A0A2G6CJT1-F1
#
_cell.length_a   1.000
_cell.length_b   1.000
_cell.length_c   1.000
_cell.angle_alpha   90.00
_cell.angle_beta   90.00
_cell.angle_gamma   90.00
#
_symmetry.space_group_name_H-M   'P 1'
#
loop_
_entity.id
_entity.type
_entity.pdbx_description
1 polymer ?
#
loop_
_entity_poly.entity_id
_entity_poly.type
_entity_poly.pdbx_seq_one_letter_code
_entity_poly.pdbx_strand_id
1 'polypeptide(L)'
;MTNKAYEHILERLAELDNKEDLTNLLNALLTENEQKELSNRLRIFAMLQQQRPQREISEKLGVGIATVSRGAKAYRDLEIDKILPNLPKNL
;
A
#
# COMPACT_ATOMS: atom_id res chain seq x y z
N MET A 1 5.11 23.36 5.35
CA MET A 1 4.13 23.86 4.36
C MET A 1 3.34 22.67 3.86
N THR A 2 2.02 22.72 3.95
CA THR A 2 1.14 21.65 3.48
C THR A 2 1.09 21.67 1.96
N ASN A 3 1.29 20.53 1.30
CA ASN A 3 1.18 20.43 -0.15
C ASN A 3 -0.31 20.43 -0.51
N LYS A 4 -0.85 21.60 -0.91
CA LYS A 4 -2.28 21.77 -1.22
C LYS A 4 -2.81 20.79 -2.26
N ALA A 5 -1.99 20.41 -3.25
CA ALA A 5 -2.41 19.44 -4.26
C ALA A 5 -2.56 18.04 -3.65
N TYR A 6 -1.66 17.66 -2.72
CA TYR A 6 -1.73 16.38 -2.03
C TYR A 6 -2.93 16.30 -1.08
N GLU A 7 -3.19 17.36 -0.31
CA GLU A 7 -4.40 17.43 0.54
C GLU A 7 -5.68 17.28 -0.28
N HIS A 8 -5.76 17.95 -1.43
CA HIS A 8 -6.93 17.82 -2.29
C HIS A 8 -7.13 16.39 -2.81
N ILE A 9 -6.04 15.66 -3.12
CA ILE A 9 -6.13 14.23 -3.47
C ILE A 9 -6.72 13.43 -2.30
N LEU A 10 -6.26 13.66 -1.07
CA LEU A 10 -6.76 12.95 0.11
C LEU A 10 -8.26 13.23 0.34
N GLU A 11 -8.68 14.48 0.24
CA GLU A 11 -10.10 14.87 0.34
C GLU A 11 -10.95 14.15 -0.71
N ARG A 12 -10.53 14.17 -1.98
CA ARG A 12 -11.26 13.48 -3.06
C ARG A 12 -11.31 11.96 -2.84
N LEU A 13 -10.22 11.34 -2.40
CA LEU A 13 -10.18 9.90 -2.11
C LEU A 13 -11.13 9.51 -0.96
N ALA A 14 -11.33 10.38 0.03
CA ALA A 14 -12.22 10.13 1.16
C ALA A 14 -13.71 10.30 0.84
N GLU A 15 -14.05 11.12 -0.17
CA GLU A 15 -15.43 11.39 -0.58
C GLU A 15 -15.99 10.43 -1.63
N LEU A 16 -15.13 9.76 -2.40
CA LEU A 16 -15.56 8.83 -3.45
C LEU A 16 -16.12 7.54 -2.83
N ASP A 17 -17.37 7.21 -3.15
CA ASP A 17 -18.09 6.03 -2.68
C ASP A 17 -18.22 4.91 -3.72
N ASN A 18 -17.89 5.20 -4.98
CA ASN A 18 -18.00 4.25 -6.08
C ASN A 18 -16.62 3.85 -6.64
N LYS A 19 -16.53 2.56 -6.99
CA LYS A 19 -15.27 1.94 -7.44
C LYS A 19 -14.81 2.46 -8.80
N GLU A 20 -15.74 2.82 -9.69
CA GLU A 20 -15.42 3.26 -11.05
C GLU A 20 -14.67 4.59 -11.05
N ASP A 21 -15.19 5.60 -10.35
CA ASP A 21 -14.57 6.91 -10.23
C ASP A 21 -13.22 6.83 -9.51
N LEU A 22 -13.14 6.02 -8.45
CA LEU A 22 -11.86 5.78 -7.75
C LEU A 22 -10.83 5.13 -8.68
N THR A 23 -11.25 4.19 -9.53
CA THR A 23 -10.38 3.51 -10.50
C THR A 23 -9.90 4.50 -11.56
N ASN A 24 -10.79 5.32 -12.12
CA ASN A 24 -10.45 6.33 -13.11
C ASN A 24 -9.49 7.39 -12.55
N LEU A 25 -9.73 7.85 -11.30
CA LEU A 25 -8.85 8.79 -10.62
C LEU A 25 -7.44 8.21 -10.44
N LEU A 26 -7.32 7.01 -9.88
CA LEU A 26 -6.01 6.40 -9.64
C LEU A 26 -5.28 6.05 -10.95
N ASN A 27 -6.01 5.65 -12.00
CA ASN A 27 -5.42 5.44 -13.33
C ASN A 27 -4.92 6.74 -13.97
N ALA A 28 -5.57 7.87 -13.70
CA ALA A 28 -5.11 9.17 -14.18
C ALA A 28 -3.89 9.70 -13.41
N LEU A 29 -3.75 9.34 -12.13
CA LEU A 29 -2.67 9.83 -11.25
C LEU A 29 -1.42 8.94 -11.25
N LEU A 30 -1.60 7.63 -11.47
CA LEU A 30 -0.56 6.63 -11.29
C LEU A 30 -0.27 5.88 -12.59
N THR A 31 1.00 5.75 -12.91
CA THR A 31 1.48 4.83 -13.94
C THR A 31 1.24 3.38 -13.56
N GLU A 32 1.20 2.48 -14.55
CA GLU A 32 1.06 1.04 -14.31
C GLU A 32 2.13 0.49 -13.36
N ASN A 33 3.36 1.01 -13.44
CA ASN A 33 4.46 0.62 -12.56
C ASN A 33 4.19 1.06 -11.11
N GLU A 34 3.72 2.29 -10.88
CA GLU A 34 3.37 2.78 -9.54
C GLU A 34 2.21 1.98 -8.93
N GLN A 35 1.20 1.63 -9.74
CA GLN A 35 0.11 0.76 -9.28
C GLN A 35 0.61 -0.64 -8.87
N LYS A 36 1.56 -1.20 -9.62
CA LYS A 36 2.21 -2.47 -9.27
C LYS A 36 3.02 -2.36 -7.98
N GLU A 37 3.71 -1.24 -7.76
CA GLU A 37 4.44 -0.98 -6.52
C GLU A 37 3.50 -0.84 -5.31
N LEU A 38 2.39 -0.12 -5.46
CA LEU A 38 1.31 -0.05 -4.47
C LEU A 38 0.73 -1.42 -4.13
N SER A 39 0.48 -2.24 -5.15
CA SER A 39 -0.01 -3.61 -4.97
C SER A 39 1.00 -4.48 -4.20
N ASN A 40 2.28 -4.39 -4.54
CA ASN A 40 3.33 -5.08 -3.79
C ASN A 40 3.46 -4.56 -2.35
N ARG A 41 3.22 -3.27 -2.11
CA ARG A 41 3.20 -2.69 -0.76
C ARG A 41 2.09 -3.32 0.09
N LEU A 42 0.90 -3.48 -0.47
CA LEU A 42 -0.22 -4.13 0.20
C LEU A 42 0.08 -5.60 0.51
N ARG A 43 0.71 -6.33 -0.42
CA ARG A 43 1.16 -7.71 -0.21
C ARG A 43 2.19 -7.83 0.91
N ILE A 44 3.16 -6.91 0.98
CA ILE A 44 4.11 -6.85 2.09
C ILE A 44 3.35 -6.71 3.42
N PHE A 45 2.37 -5.80 3.52
CA PHE A 45 1.57 -5.63 4.74
C PHE A 45 0.78 -6.89 5.09
N ALA A 46 0.16 -7.55 4.11
CA ALA A 46 -0.58 -8.79 4.31
C ALA A 46 0.32 -9.93 4.82
N MET A 47 1.57 -10.02 4.35
CA MET A 47 2.53 -11.02 4.85
C MET A 47 3.11 -10.65 6.22
N LEU A 48 3.27 -9.36 6.52
CA LEU A 48 3.67 -8.89 7.85
C LEU A 48 2.60 -9.18 8.90
N GLN A 49 1.31 -9.03 8.57
CA GLN A 49 0.18 -9.45 9.42
C GLN A 49 0.24 -10.94 9.76
N GLN A 50 0.75 -11.75 8.84
CA GLN A 50 0.98 -13.18 9.04
C GLN A 50 2.30 -13.49 9.76
N GLN A 51 2.99 -12.48 10.29
CA GLN A 51 4.27 -12.60 11.00
C GLN A 51 5.37 -13.27 10.15
N ARG A 52 5.31 -13.11 8.83
CA ARG A 52 6.33 -13.65 7.91
C ARG A 52 7.65 -12.89 8.05
N PRO A 53 8.80 -13.58 8.08
CA PRO A 53 10.11 -12.93 8.07
C PRO A 53 10.30 -12.08 6.81
N GLN A 54 10.93 -10.90 6.93
CA GLN A 54 11.12 -9.98 5.81
C GLN A 54 11.92 -10.59 4.63
N ARG A 55 12.84 -11.52 4.90
CA ARG A 55 13.57 -12.26 3.87
C ARG A 55 12.64 -13.16 3.05
N GLU A 56 11.75 -13.92 3.71
CA GLU A 56 10.74 -14.74 3.03
C GLU A 56 9.82 -13.86 2.15
N ILE A 57 9.43 -12.69 2.64
CA ILE A 57 8.60 -11.73 1.88
C ILE A 57 9.35 -11.24 0.64
N SER A 58 10.62 -10.86 0.81
CA SER A 58 11.49 -10.37 -0.26
C SER A 58 11.63 -11.41 -1.39
N GLU A 59 11.90 -12.66 -1.02
CA GLU A 59 12.02 -13.79 -1.94
C GLU A 59 10.69 -14.08 -2.65
N LYS A 60 9.59 -14.18 -1.91
CA LYS A 60 8.27 -14.53 -2.47
C LYS A 60 7.73 -13.45 -3.43
N LEU A 61 7.98 -12.18 -3.16
CA LEU A 61 7.53 -11.08 -4.00
C LEU A 61 8.54 -10.68 -5.09
N GLY A 62 9.74 -11.26 -5.07
CA GLY A 62 10.81 -10.91 -6.02
C GLY A 62 11.26 -9.44 -5.90
N VAL A 63 11.15 -8.85 -4.71
CA VAL A 63 11.56 -7.45 -4.43
C VAL A 63 12.80 -7.43 -3.54
N GLY A 64 13.60 -6.38 -3.64
CA GLY A 64 14.78 -6.23 -2.78
C GLY A 64 14.43 -6.11 -1.29
N ILE A 65 15.31 -6.63 -0.42
CA ILE A 65 15.10 -6.60 1.04
C ILE A 65 14.85 -5.19 1.58
N ALA A 66 15.51 -4.17 1.01
CA ALA A 66 15.33 -2.77 1.40
C ALA A 66 13.87 -2.29 1.20
N THR A 67 13.18 -2.78 0.18
CA THR A 67 11.76 -2.47 -0.07
C THR A 67 10.88 -3.04 1.03
N VAL A 68 11.14 -4.28 1.44
CA VAL A 68 10.43 -4.93 2.56
C VAL A 68 10.75 -4.23 3.89
N SER A 69 12.02 -3.88 4.15
CA SER A 69 12.42 -3.16 5.37
C SER A 69 11.70 -1.82 5.52
N ARG A 70 11.60 -1.04 4.43
CA ARG A 70 10.80 0.21 4.41
C ARG A 70 9.32 -0.08 4.62
N GLY A 71 8.82 -1.22 4.14
CA GLY A 71 7.45 -1.69 4.38
C GLY A 71 7.19 -1.97 5.84
N ALA A 72 8.04 -2.79 6.45
CA ALA A 72 7.93 -3.17 7.85
C ALA A 72 8.06 -1.95 8.78
N LYS A 73 8.90 -0.97 8.45
CA LYS A 73 8.99 0.28 9.22
C LYS A 73 7.67 1.05 9.16
N ALA A 74 7.17 1.36 7.97
CA ALA A 74 5.90 2.09 7.83
C ALA A 74 4.72 1.35 8.46
N TYR A 75 4.68 0.03 8.31
CA TYR A 75 3.66 -0.83 8.91
C TYR A 75 3.59 -0.67 10.44
N ARG A 76 4.75 -0.63 11.10
CA ARG A 76 4.84 -0.44 12.56
C ARG A 76 4.56 1.01 12.97
N ASP A 77 5.20 1.97 12.31
CA ASP A 77 5.15 3.38 12.72
C ASP A 77 3.73 3.98 12.55
N LEU A 78 2.97 3.50 11.56
CA LEU A 78 1.62 3.95 11.26
C LEU A 78 0.53 2.98 11.76
N GLU A 79 0.91 1.95 12.52
CA GLU A 79 0.00 0.95 13.08
C GLU A 79 -1.00 0.42 12.03
N ILE A 80 -0.47 0.01 10.87
CA ILE A 80 -1.28 -0.35 9.69
C ILE A 80 -2.24 -1.51 9.97
N ASP A 81 -1.93 -2.39 10.91
CA ASP A 81 -2.83 -3.45 11.38
C ASP A 81 -4.15 -2.93 11.96
N LYS A 82 -4.15 -1.73 12.56
CA LYS A 82 -5.37 -1.10 13.09
C LYS A 82 -6.22 -0.47 11.99
N ILE A 83 -5.57 0.06 10.95
CA ILE A 83 -6.24 0.77 9.85
C ILE A 83 -6.74 -0.21 8.77
N LEU A 84 -5.96 -1.25 8.47
CA LEU A 84 -6.26 -2.28 7.48
C LEU A 84 -6.24 -3.66 8.13
N PRO A 85 -7.19 -3.98 9.03
CA PRO A 85 -7.23 -5.29 9.68
C PRO A 85 -7.61 -6.40 8.69
N ASN A 86 -7.16 -7.62 8.95
CA ASN A 86 -7.59 -8.84 8.25
C ASN A 86 -7.32 -8.86 6.73
N LEU A 87 -6.13 -8.44 6.28
CA LEU A 87 -5.79 -8.54 4.85
C LEU A 87 -5.84 -10.01 4.38
N PRO A 88 -6.39 -10.29 3.18
CA PRO A 88 -6.44 -11.64 2.64
C PRO A 88 -5.04 -12.25 2.50
N LYS A 89 -4.93 -13.54 2.87
CA LYS A 89 -3.64 -14.26 2.85
C LYS A 89 -3.11 -14.54 1.45
N ASN A 90 -3.97 -14.44 0.43
CA ASN A 90 -3.71 -14.78 -0.97
C ASN A 90 -3.54 -13.55 -1.87
N LEU A 91 -3.32 -12.36 -1.29
CA LEU A 91 -2.96 -11.15 -2.05
C LEU A 91 -1.63 -11.32 -2.81
#